data_AF-A0AAV7GV43-F1
#
_entry.id   AF-A0AAV7GV43-F1
#
_cell.length_a   1.000
_cell.length_b   1.000
_cell.length_c   1.000
_cell.angle_alpha   90.00
_cell.angle_beta   90.00
_cell.angle_gamma   90.00
#
_symmetry.space_group_name_H-M   'P 1'
#
loop_
_entity.id
_entity.type
_entity.pdbx_description
1 polymer ?
#
loop_
_entity_poly.entity_id
_entity_poly.type
_entity_poly.pdbx_seq_one_letter_code
_entity_poly.pdbx_strand_id
1 'polypeptide(L)'
;MAGPKMQLLIAALLLAASTLAHAQNCGCAQGLCCSKYGYCGTGKPYCGDGCQAGPCYSPTPSGGGSVANVVTQQFFDSIIGQAAAGCEGKGFYTRQAFLDAVNQKYSSFGQDATADDSKREIAAFFAHATHETGYFCYIEEVDKSNSFCDTSYPQYPCTPGKKYYGRGPLQITWNFNYGPAGQDIGFDGLNSPETVSNNVVVSFKTALWFWMNNVHSVVNQGFGATIRAINSIECDGGNTGEMNDRVNIYKNYCNQFGVSPGDNLTC
;
A
#
# COMPACT_ATOMS: atom_id res chain seq x y z
N MET A 1 64.87 -28.38 39.81
CA MET A 1 63.86 -28.24 38.75
C MET A 1 63.84 -26.79 38.29
N ALA A 2 63.91 -26.58 36.97
CA ALA A 2 63.66 -25.37 36.17
C ALA A 2 64.42 -24.03 36.44
N GLY A 3 65.52 -23.83 35.69
CA GLY A 3 65.77 -22.76 34.70
C GLY A 3 65.52 -21.24 34.98
N PRO A 4 66.49 -20.34 34.67
CA PRO A 4 66.34 -18.87 34.71
C PRO A 4 66.01 -18.25 33.34
N LYS A 5 65.83 -16.90 33.33
CA LYS A 5 65.61 -15.94 32.19
C LYS A 5 64.12 -15.61 31.97
N MET A 6 63.67 -14.40 31.64
CA MET A 6 64.30 -13.35 30.83
C MET A 6 63.58 -12.00 31.05
N GLN A 7 64.33 -10.93 30.80
CA GLN A 7 63.98 -9.50 30.73
C GLN A 7 62.65 -9.20 29.99
N LEU A 8 61.98 -8.11 30.34
CA LEU A 8 62.03 -6.84 29.60
C LEU A 8 61.07 -5.79 30.19
N LEU A 9 61.61 -4.61 30.47
CA LEU A 9 60.86 -3.37 30.62
C LEU A 9 60.19 -3.00 29.29
N ILE A 10 58.88 -2.73 29.31
CA ILE A 10 58.26 -1.79 28.38
C ILE A 10 57.23 -0.96 29.16
N ALA A 11 57.65 0.24 29.55
CA ALA A 11 56.73 1.30 29.94
C ALA A 11 56.04 1.80 28.67
N ALA A 12 54.82 1.32 28.41
CA ALA A 12 53.99 1.87 27.35
C ALA A 12 53.27 3.12 27.89
N LEU A 13 53.79 4.28 27.50
CA LEU A 13 53.06 5.55 27.55
C LEU A 13 51.72 5.36 26.83
N LEU A 14 50.63 5.27 27.60
CA LEU A 14 49.28 5.49 27.09
C LEU A 14 49.12 6.98 26.84
N LEU A 15 49.65 7.46 25.72
CA LEU A 15 49.16 8.67 25.08
C LEU A 15 47.72 8.36 24.66
N ALA A 16 46.79 8.71 25.53
CA ALA A 16 45.40 8.89 25.16
C ALA A 16 45.38 10.01 24.11
N ALA A 17 45.50 9.63 22.84
CA ALA A 17 45.03 10.44 21.74
C ALA A 17 43.52 10.55 21.94
N SER A 18 43.10 11.53 22.72
CA SER A 18 41.78 12.10 22.62
C SER A 18 41.62 12.49 21.16
N THR A 19 41.00 11.61 20.37
CA THR A 19 40.39 12.00 19.12
C THR A 19 39.30 12.98 19.53
N LEU A 20 39.68 14.26 19.58
CA LEU A 20 38.77 15.37 19.39
C LEU A 20 38.02 15.00 18.11
N ALA A 21 36.84 14.42 18.27
CA ALA A 21 35.83 14.38 17.23
C ALA A 21 35.55 15.84 16.94
N HIS A 22 36.37 16.44 16.08
CA HIS A 22 36.08 17.71 15.48
C HIS A 22 34.71 17.50 14.86
N ALA A 23 33.70 18.16 15.41
CA ALA A 23 32.52 18.47 14.64
C ALA A 23 33.04 19.27 13.43
N GLN A 24 33.28 18.59 12.30
CA GLN A 24 33.86 19.22 11.14
C GLN A 24 32.78 20.06 10.49
N ASN A 25 32.87 21.35 10.84
CA ASN A 25 32.10 22.46 10.34
C ASN A 25 32.30 22.55 8.81
N CYS A 26 31.24 22.32 8.04
CA CYS A 26 31.34 22.00 6.62
C CYS A 26 31.98 23.11 5.77
N GLY A 27 32.93 22.71 4.90
CA GLY A 27 33.62 23.54 3.90
C GLY A 27 33.94 22.74 2.63
N CYS A 28 32.98 21.95 2.16
CA CYS A 28 33.18 20.99 1.08
C CYS A 28 33.46 21.66 -0.28
N ALA A 29 34.27 21.00 -1.12
CA ALA A 29 34.51 21.43 -2.49
C ALA A 29 33.20 21.43 -3.31
N GLN A 30 33.16 22.24 -4.38
CA GLN A 30 31.98 22.36 -5.25
C GLN A 30 31.52 20.99 -5.77
N GLY A 31 30.25 20.66 -5.56
CA GLY A 31 29.65 19.39 -5.98
C GLY A 31 29.70 18.26 -4.94
N LEU A 32 30.28 18.46 -3.76
CA LEU A 32 30.29 17.48 -2.66
C LEU A 32 29.27 17.84 -1.57
N CYS A 33 28.63 16.82 -1.01
CA CYS A 33 27.68 16.94 0.10
C CYS A 33 28.39 16.84 1.44
N CYS A 34 27.91 17.57 2.44
CA CYS A 34 28.31 17.42 3.83
C CYS A 34 27.31 16.54 4.58
N SER A 35 27.74 15.37 5.04
CA SER A 35 26.89 14.42 5.75
C SER A 35 26.41 14.95 7.11
N LYS A 36 25.43 14.28 7.72
CA LYS A 36 24.98 14.58 9.09
C LYS A 36 26.05 14.49 10.17
N TYR A 37 27.19 13.86 9.85
CA TYR A 37 28.34 13.71 10.73
C TYR A 37 29.48 14.67 10.37
N GLY A 38 29.28 15.58 9.42
CA GLY A 38 30.28 16.58 9.02
C GLY A 38 31.33 16.10 8.01
N TYR A 39 31.06 15.02 7.25
CA TYR A 39 32.00 14.49 6.25
C TYR A 39 31.61 14.88 4.83
N CYS A 40 32.58 15.25 4.00
CA CYS A 40 32.36 15.57 2.58
C CYS A 40 32.39 14.32 1.70
N GLY A 41 31.43 14.18 0.78
CA GLY A 41 31.43 13.08 -0.19
C GLY A 41 30.24 13.11 -1.15
N THR A 42 30.08 12.05 -1.93
CA THR A 42 28.96 11.86 -2.86
C THR A 42 28.18 10.59 -2.52
N GLY A 43 26.94 10.49 -3.00
CA GLY A 43 26.09 9.34 -2.75
C GLY A 43 25.33 9.41 -1.42
N LYS A 44 24.42 8.45 -1.22
CA LYS A 44 23.47 8.40 -0.09
C LYS A 44 24.10 8.58 1.31
N PRO A 45 25.28 8.02 1.64
CA PRO A 45 25.88 8.21 2.96
C PRO A 45 26.25 9.67 3.30
N TYR A 46 26.45 10.52 2.28
CA TYR A 46 26.88 11.91 2.43
C TYR A 46 25.79 12.91 2.06
N CYS A 47 25.04 12.62 1.00
CA CYS A 47 24.01 13.49 0.46
C CYS A 47 22.61 13.18 1.00
N GLY A 48 22.40 12.04 1.67
CA GLY A 48 21.09 11.61 2.17
C GLY A 48 20.69 12.25 3.50
N ASP A 49 19.92 11.50 4.30
CA ASP A 49 19.26 12.00 5.51
C ASP A 49 20.20 12.73 6.48
N GLY A 50 19.86 13.98 6.77
CA GLY A 50 20.61 14.87 7.66
C GLY A 50 21.83 15.55 7.02
N CYS A 51 21.97 15.50 5.68
CA CYS A 51 22.97 16.29 4.97
C CYS A 51 22.87 17.79 5.32
N GLN A 52 24.01 18.38 5.66
CA GLN A 52 24.14 19.71 6.26
C GLN A 52 24.44 20.82 5.23
N ALA A 53 25.09 20.50 4.10
CA ALA A 53 25.48 21.46 3.05
C ALA A 53 25.85 20.76 1.73
N GLY A 54 25.93 21.50 0.61
CA GLY A 54 26.26 20.96 -0.73
C GLY A 54 25.02 20.54 -1.53
N PRO A 55 25.15 19.72 -2.60
CA PRO A 55 24.01 19.20 -3.36
C PRO A 55 23.35 18.04 -2.59
N CYS A 56 22.98 18.29 -1.33
CA CYS A 56 22.21 17.36 -0.53
C CYS A 56 21.03 16.87 -1.35
N TYR A 57 20.73 15.59 -1.24
CA TYR A 57 19.41 15.12 -1.60
C TYR A 57 18.49 15.93 -0.72
N SER A 58 17.71 16.81 -1.34
CA SER A 58 16.62 17.48 -0.64
C SER A 58 15.92 16.39 0.15
N PRO A 59 15.58 16.60 1.45
CA PRO A 59 14.58 15.76 2.05
C PRO A 59 13.44 15.84 1.05
N THR A 60 13.16 14.75 0.35
CA THR A 60 12.11 14.75 -0.63
C THR A 60 10.92 15.27 0.14
N PRO A 61 10.30 16.41 -0.22
CA PRO A 61 9.00 16.71 0.34
C PRO A 61 8.10 15.62 -0.23
N SER A 62 8.02 14.45 0.43
CA SER A 62 7.15 13.32 0.06
C SER A 62 6.88 13.27 -1.45
N GLY A 63 7.94 13.03 -2.23
CA GLY A 63 7.97 13.32 -3.67
C GLY A 63 7.60 12.17 -4.59
N GLY A 64 7.23 11.00 -4.03
CA GLY A 64 6.13 10.25 -4.62
C GLY A 64 4.88 10.91 -4.07
N GLY A 65 4.10 11.61 -4.90
CA GLY A 65 2.96 12.37 -4.42
C GLY A 65 2.16 11.51 -3.45
N SER A 66 2.05 11.93 -2.18
CA SER A 66 1.29 11.22 -1.15
C SER A 66 0.00 10.67 -1.75
N VAL A 67 -0.46 9.48 -1.35
CA VAL A 67 -1.76 8.94 -1.82
C VAL A 67 -2.87 10.00 -1.75
N ALA A 68 -2.81 10.90 -0.76
CA ALA A 68 -3.72 12.06 -0.65
C ALA A 68 -3.63 13.09 -1.78
N ASN A 69 -2.47 13.29 -2.40
CA ASN A 69 -2.24 14.19 -3.53
C ASN A 69 -2.72 13.58 -4.85
N VAL A 70 -2.61 12.26 -5.01
CA VAL A 70 -3.11 11.55 -6.20
C VAL A 70 -4.63 11.39 -6.09
N VAL A 71 -5.10 10.84 -4.98
CA VAL A 71 -6.51 10.68 -4.67
C VAL A 71 -7.01 12.01 -4.10
N THR A 72 -7.29 12.97 -4.97
CA THR A 72 -7.89 14.25 -4.59
C THR A 72 -9.38 14.07 -4.25
N GLN A 73 -9.98 15.06 -3.58
CA GLN A 73 -11.44 15.05 -3.36
C GLN A 73 -12.19 15.04 -4.70
N GLN A 74 -11.70 15.83 -5.67
CA GLN A 74 -12.26 15.88 -7.02
C GLN A 74 -12.23 14.52 -7.73
N PHE A 75 -11.12 13.79 -7.64
CA PHE A 75 -11.03 12.44 -8.22
C PHE A 75 -12.03 11.50 -7.54
N PHE A 76 -12.07 11.48 -6.21
CA PHE A 76 -12.98 10.60 -5.47
C PHE A 76 -14.45 10.90 -5.78
N ASP A 77 -14.81 12.19 -5.82
CA ASP A 77 -16.16 12.66 -6.20
C ASP A 77 -16.49 12.32 -7.66
N SER A 78 -15.49 12.26 -8.55
CA SER A 78 -15.70 11.85 -9.95
C SER A 78 -16.13 10.39 -10.08
N ILE A 79 -15.76 9.54 -9.12
CA ILE A 79 -16.20 8.13 -9.06
C ILE A 79 -17.63 8.09 -8.53
N ILE A 80 -17.83 8.59 -7.31
CA ILE A 80 -19.14 8.54 -6.63
C ILE A 80 -20.22 9.30 -7.40
N GLY A 81 -19.84 10.35 -8.15
CA GLY A 81 -20.73 11.11 -8.99
C GLY A 81 -21.41 10.29 -10.10
N GLN A 82 -20.80 9.18 -10.53
CA GLN A 82 -21.38 8.29 -11.56
C GLN A 82 -22.51 7.40 -11.00
N ALA A 83 -22.49 7.09 -9.70
CA ALA A 83 -23.51 6.27 -9.09
C ALA A 83 -24.87 7.00 -9.05
N ALA A 84 -25.97 6.24 -9.13
CA ALA A 84 -27.32 6.79 -9.03
C ALA A 84 -27.54 7.48 -7.67
N ALA A 85 -28.46 8.45 -7.61
CA ALA A 85 -28.70 9.24 -6.39
C ALA A 85 -29.14 8.39 -5.18
N GLY A 86 -29.85 7.29 -5.42
CA GLY A 86 -30.35 6.39 -4.38
C GLY A 86 -29.37 5.30 -3.91
N CYS A 87 -28.13 5.31 -4.40
CA CYS A 87 -27.13 4.32 -4.01
C CYS A 87 -26.71 4.47 -2.55
N GLU A 88 -26.77 3.38 -1.78
CA GLU A 88 -26.42 3.34 -0.35
C GLU A 88 -24.98 3.81 -0.08
N GLY A 89 -24.05 3.45 -0.97
CA GLY A 89 -22.64 3.74 -0.79
C GLY A 89 -22.30 5.24 -0.87
N LYS A 90 -23.18 6.09 -1.44
CA LYS A 90 -22.99 7.55 -1.48
C LYS A 90 -22.91 8.19 -0.10
N GLY A 91 -23.62 7.65 0.88
CA GLY A 91 -23.58 8.13 2.27
C GLY A 91 -22.50 7.45 3.12
N PHE A 92 -21.84 6.44 2.58
CA PHE A 92 -20.93 5.57 3.31
C PHE A 92 -19.47 5.81 2.95
N TYR A 93 -19.12 5.69 1.66
CA TYR A 93 -17.73 5.80 1.20
C TYR A 93 -17.28 7.26 1.13
N THR A 94 -16.18 7.56 1.82
CA THR A 94 -15.59 8.91 1.81
C THR A 94 -14.10 8.84 1.53
N ARG A 95 -13.57 9.86 0.86
CA ARG A 95 -12.14 10.02 0.65
C ARG A 95 -11.37 10.01 1.98
N GLN A 96 -11.90 10.68 3.00
CA GLN A 96 -11.25 10.74 4.30
C GLN A 96 -11.09 9.35 4.91
N ALA A 97 -12.13 8.52 4.88
CA ALA A 97 -12.06 7.16 5.40
C ALA A 97 -11.04 6.28 4.64
N PHE A 98 -10.94 6.46 3.32
CA PHE A 98 -9.88 5.81 2.53
C PHE A 98 -8.48 6.25 2.98
N LEU A 99 -8.25 7.56 3.13
CA LEU A 99 -6.95 8.07 3.60
C LEU A 99 -6.64 7.64 5.03
N ASP A 100 -7.64 7.57 5.91
CA ASP A 100 -7.49 7.06 7.26
C ASP A 100 -7.07 5.58 7.23
N ALA A 101 -7.66 4.76 6.36
CA ALA A 101 -7.27 3.36 6.19
C ALA A 101 -5.81 3.21 5.73
N VAL A 102 -5.38 4.00 4.73
CA VAL A 102 -3.99 4.01 4.25
C VAL A 102 -3.04 4.47 5.37
N ASN A 103 -3.30 5.63 5.98
CA ASN A 103 -2.38 6.23 6.94
C ASN A 103 -2.28 5.44 8.26
N GLN A 104 -3.35 4.77 8.69
CA GLN A 104 -3.35 4.03 9.96
C GLN A 104 -2.77 2.62 9.85
N LYS A 105 -2.83 1.99 8.67
CA LYS A 105 -2.54 0.55 8.55
C LYS A 105 -1.76 0.14 7.30
N TYR A 106 -2.00 0.79 6.15
CA TYR A 106 -1.44 0.37 4.86
C TYR A 106 -0.61 1.48 4.21
N SER A 107 0.31 2.09 4.96
CA SER A 107 1.08 3.25 4.49
C SER A 107 2.07 2.94 3.36
N SER A 108 2.32 1.67 3.05
CA SER A 108 3.12 1.23 1.90
C SER A 108 2.33 1.20 0.59
N PHE A 109 0.99 1.26 0.63
CA PHE A 109 0.16 1.33 -0.56
C PHE A 109 0.41 2.64 -1.32
N GLY A 110 0.58 2.56 -2.63
CA GLY A 110 0.88 3.71 -3.49
C GLY A 110 2.22 4.36 -3.18
N GLN A 111 3.19 3.57 -2.69
CA GLN A 111 4.57 3.99 -2.41
C GLN A 111 5.57 3.10 -3.17
N ASP A 112 5.39 3.02 -4.49
CA ASP A 112 6.18 2.19 -5.39
C ASP A 112 7.51 2.83 -5.79
N ALA A 113 8.27 2.11 -6.62
CA ALA A 113 9.59 2.51 -7.12
C ALA A 113 9.60 3.90 -7.80
N THR A 114 8.51 4.27 -8.47
CA THR A 114 8.34 5.59 -9.09
C THR A 114 6.99 6.21 -8.77
N ALA A 115 6.88 7.53 -8.95
CA ALA A 115 5.60 8.24 -8.81
C ALA A 115 4.55 7.75 -9.83
N ASP A 116 4.98 7.36 -11.03
CA ASP A 116 4.10 6.82 -12.05
C ASP A 116 3.63 5.40 -11.72
N ASP A 117 4.50 4.57 -11.13
CA ASP A 117 4.10 3.25 -10.60
C ASP A 117 3.06 3.42 -9.49
N SER A 118 3.31 4.35 -8.56
CA SER A 118 2.37 4.64 -7.46
C SER A 118 1.01 5.11 -7.98
N LYS A 119 0.99 5.98 -9.01
CA LYS A 119 -0.26 6.40 -9.66
C LYS A 119 -0.98 5.25 -10.35
N ARG A 120 -0.24 4.34 -11.02
CA ARG A 120 -0.82 3.15 -11.66
C ARG A 120 -1.40 2.19 -10.62
N GLU A 121 -0.71 1.94 -9.51
CA GLU A 121 -1.24 1.12 -8.41
C GLU A 121 -2.55 1.71 -7.87
N ILE A 122 -2.55 3.01 -7.57
CA ILE A 122 -3.74 3.70 -7.06
C ILE A 122 -4.88 3.64 -8.08
N ALA A 123 -4.59 3.89 -9.37
CA ALA A 123 -5.58 3.80 -10.43
C ALA A 123 -6.15 2.39 -10.57
N ALA A 124 -5.30 1.35 -10.46
CA ALA A 124 -5.70 -0.04 -10.55
C ALA A 124 -6.61 -0.43 -9.37
N PHE A 125 -6.22 -0.08 -8.14
CA PHE A 125 -7.04 -0.31 -6.95
C PHE A 125 -8.44 0.31 -7.09
N PHE A 126 -8.52 1.59 -7.46
CA PHE A 126 -9.80 2.25 -7.63
C PHE A 126 -10.59 1.69 -8.82
N ALA A 127 -9.93 1.26 -9.91
CA ALA A 127 -10.63 0.67 -11.05
C ALA A 127 -11.33 -0.63 -10.67
N HIS A 128 -10.64 -1.50 -9.92
CA HIS A 128 -11.26 -2.69 -9.37
C HIS A 128 -12.37 -2.34 -8.39
N ALA A 129 -12.13 -1.42 -7.44
CA ALA A 129 -13.15 -1.05 -6.47
C ALA A 129 -14.41 -0.47 -7.12
N THR A 130 -14.25 0.37 -8.14
CA THR A 130 -15.36 0.92 -8.94
C THR A 130 -16.15 -0.18 -9.62
N HIS A 131 -15.47 -1.15 -10.23
CA HIS A 131 -16.12 -2.27 -10.88
C HIS A 131 -16.91 -3.12 -9.88
N GLU A 132 -16.28 -3.56 -8.79
CA GLU A 132 -16.91 -4.42 -7.76
C GLU A 132 -18.14 -3.79 -7.11
N THR A 133 -18.16 -2.46 -6.99
CA THR A 133 -19.20 -1.74 -6.23
C THR A 133 -20.17 -0.96 -7.10
N GLY A 134 -19.98 -0.96 -8.43
CA GLY A 134 -20.73 -0.10 -9.34
C GLY A 134 -20.57 1.38 -8.98
N TYR A 135 -19.33 1.88 -9.05
CA TYR A 135 -18.98 3.28 -8.71
C TYR A 135 -19.27 3.64 -7.24
N PHE A 136 -18.92 2.76 -6.31
CA PHE A 136 -19.24 2.88 -4.89
C PHE A 136 -20.75 2.97 -4.62
N CYS A 137 -21.58 2.34 -5.45
CA CYS A 137 -23.01 2.27 -5.21
C CYS A 137 -23.35 1.26 -4.10
N TYR A 138 -22.73 0.08 -4.16
CA TYR A 138 -23.01 -1.05 -3.27
C TYR A 138 -21.98 -1.18 -2.15
N ILE A 139 -22.46 -1.45 -0.93
CA ILE A 139 -21.62 -1.77 0.23
C ILE A 139 -21.54 -3.29 0.41
N GLU A 140 -22.66 -3.97 0.19
CA GLU A 140 -22.77 -5.42 0.28
C GLU A 140 -23.17 -6.02 -1.06
N GLU A 141 -22.77 -7.26 -1.30
CA GLU A 141 -23.24 -8.08 -2.42
C GLU A 141 -24.78 -8.10 -2.48
N VAL A 142 -25.35 -8.05 -3.69
CA VAL A 142 -26.80 -8.03 -3.89
C VAL A 142 -27.43 -9.38 -3.52
N ASP A 143 -26.85 -10.48 -4.01
CA ASP A 143 -27.29 -11.83 -3.64
C ASP A 143 -26.59 -12.31 -2.37
N LYS A 144 -27.36 -12.41 -1.28
CA LYS A 144 -26.86 -12.83 0.04
C LYS A 144 -27.34 -14.24 0.40
N SER A 145 -27.79 -15.02 -0.59
CA SER A 145 -28.35 -16.36 -0.37
C SER A 145 -27.28 -17.34 0.10
N ASN A 146 -26.08 -17.29 -0.50
CA ASN A 146 -24.93 -18.10 -0.12
C ASN A 146 -24.30 -17.59 1.19
N SER A 147 -23.86 -18.51 2.05
CA SER A 147 -23.15 -18.17 3.30
C SER A 147 -21.67 -17.87 3.07
N PHE A 148 -21.10 -18.32 1.95
CA PHE A 148 -19.66 -18.26 1.66
C PHE A 148 -18.82 -18.79 2.83
N CYS A 149 -19.30 -19.90 3.39
CA CYS A 149 -18.64 -20.64 4.45
C CYS A 149 -17.95 -21.87 3.85
N ASP A 150 -16.62 -21.88 3.88
CA ASP A 150 -15.83 -23.04 3.53
C ASP A 150 -15.28 -23.72 4.80
N THR A 151 -15.84 -24.89 5.11
CA THR A 151 -15.47 -25.68 6.29
C THR A 151 -14.12 -26.40 6.16
N SER A 152 -13.50 -26.37 4.97
CA SER A 152 -12.14 -26.91 4.77
C SER A 152 -11.03 -26.06 5.40
N TYR A 153 -11.36 -24.87 5.90
CA TYR A 153 -10.45 -23.94 6.61
C TYR A 153 -10.75 -23.92 8.12
N PRO A 154 -10.35 -24.94 8.89
CA PRO A 154 -10.68 -25.06 10.32
C PRO A 154 -10.08 -23.95 11.20
N GLN A 155 -9.03 -23.28 10.72
CA GLN A 155 -8.43 -22.12 11.40
C GLN A 155 -9.32 -20.86 11.34
N TYR A 156 -10.28 -20.82 10.41
CA TYR A 156 -11.24 -19.74 10.24
C TYR A 156 -12.67 -20.29 10.25
N PRO A 157 -13.13 -20.85 11.39
CA PRO A 157 -14.40 -21.54 11.45
C PRO A 157 -15.58 -20.61 11.17
N CYS A 158 -16.59 -21.15 10.50
CA CYS A 158 -17.82 -20.41 10.24
C CYS A 158 -18.64 -20.26 11.53
N THR A 159 -19.04 -19.03 11.83
CA THR A 159 -19.86 -18.74 13.01
C THR A 159 -21.34 -18.98 12.69
N PRO A 160 -22.10 -19.70 13.53
CA PRO A 160 -23.53 -19.92 13.31
C PRO A 160 -24.30 -18.61 13.10
N GLY A 161 -25.12 -18.56 12.05
CA GLY A 161 -25.92 -17.38 11.71
C GLY A 161 -25.14 -16.25 11.01
N LYS A 162 -23.83 -16.37 10.83
CA LYS A 162 -23.02 -15.40 10.09
C LYS A 162 -22.83 -15.82 8.63
N LYS A 163 -22.64 -14.82 7.77
CA LYS A 163 -22.41 -14.98 6.34
C LYS A 163 -21.27 -14.10 5.87
N TYR A 164 -20.45 -14.65 4.98
CA TYR A 164 -19.21 -14.06 4.48
C TYR A 164 -19.31 -13.68 3.00
N TYR A 165 -20.50 -13.25 2.56
CA TYR A 165 -20.72 -12.66 1.22
C TYR A 165 -19.90 -11.37 1.04
N GLY A 166 -19.85 -10.87 -0.20
CA GLY A 166 -19.06 -9.70 -0.57
C GLY A 166 -19.43 -8.45 0.23
N ARG A 167 -18.42 -7.78 0.80
CA ARG A 167 -18.57 -6.45 1.44
C ARG A 167 -17.42 -5.51 1.12
N GLY A 168 -17.72 -4.22 1.07
CA GLY A 168 -16.74 -3.16 0.91
C GLY A 168 -16.18 -3.01 -0.52
N PRO A 169 -15.13 -2.19 -0.69
CA PRO A 169 -14.64 -1.78 -2.01
C PRO A 169 -14.19 -2.91 -2.92
N LEU A 170 -13.55 -3.95 -2.40
CA LEU A 170 -13.13 -5.12 -3.19
C LEU A 170 -13.95 -6.37 -2.85
N GLN A 171 -15.16 -6.19 -2.33
CA GLN A 171 -16.12 -7.27 -2.04
C GLN A 171 -15.46 -8.47 -1.33
N ILE A 172 -14.81 -8.23 -0.18
CA ILE A 172 -14.16 -9.31 0.58
C ILE A 172 -15.18 -10.41 0.88
N THR A 173 -14.86 -11.64 0.49
CA THR A 173 -15.77 -12.79 0.49
C THR A 173 -15.06 -14.00 1.09
N TRP A 174 -15.80 -14.92 1.71
CA TRP A 174 -15.35 -16.15 2.37
C TRP A 174 -14.78 -15.99 3.79
N ASN A 175 -15.15 -16.91 4.68
CA ASN A 175 -14.63 -17.02 6.06
C ASN A 175 -13.10 -16.97 6.13
N PHE A 176 -12.42 -17.64 5.19
CA PHE A 176 -10.96 -17.68 5.14
C PHE A 176 -10.29 -16.37 4.71
N ASN A 177 -11.04 -15.38 4.21
CA ASN A 177 -10.56 -14.02 4.00
C ASN A 177 -10.94 -13.09 5.16
N TYR A 178 -12.19 -13.18 5.64
CA TYR A 178 -12.66 -12.39 6.79
C TYR A 178 -11.85 -12.64 8.06
N GLY A 179 -11.53 -13.90 8.36
CA GLY A 179 -10.73 -14.28 9.53
C GLY A 179 -9.37 -13.58 9.60
N PRO A 180 -8.46 -13.80 8.64
CA PRO A 180 -7.14 -13.18 8.66
C PRO A 180 -7.18 -11.66 8.45
N ALA A 181 -8.12 -11.12 7.66
CA ALA A 181 -8.30 -9.67 7.55
C ALA A 181 -8.68 -9.07 8.91
N GLY A 182 -9.57 -9.72 9.66
CA GLY A 182 -9.94 -9.35 11.03
C GLY A 182 -8.76 -9.32 11.98
N GLN A 183 -7.94 -10.36 11.95
CA GLN A 183 -6.74 -10.47 12.78
C GLN A 183 -5.73 -9.36 12.51
N ASP A 184 -5.48 -9.03 11.23
CA ASP A 184 -4.56 -7.95 10.88
C ASP A 184 -5.12 -6.56 11.24
N ILE A 185 -6.39 -6.30 10.91
CA ILE A 185 -6.99 -4.96 11.04
C ILE A 185 -7.39 -4.65 12.49
N GLY A 186 -7.66 -5.68 13.31
CA GLY A 186 -8.13 -5.55 14.68
C GLY A 186 -9.65 -5.51 14.81
N PHE A 187 -10.38 -6.31 14.03
CA PHE A 187 -11.82 -6.54 14.20
C PHE A 187 -12.16 -8.04 14.16
N ASP A 188 -13.32 -8.41 14.70
CA ASP A 188 -13.76 -9.82 14.67
C ASP A 188 -14.42 -10.17 13.33
N GLY A 189 -13.61 -10.60 12.37
CA GLY A 189 -14.09 -10.95 11.03
C GLY A 189 -14.96 -12.20 10.98
N LEU A 190 -14.87 -13.11 11.96
CA LEU A 190 -15.62 -14.36 11.95
C LEU A 190 -16.97 -14.23 12.64
N ASN A 191 -17.02 -13.59 13.82
CA ASN A 191 -18.24 -13.40 14.58
C ASN A 191 -18.96 -12.09 14.26
N SER A 192 -18.31 -11.11 13.64
CA SER A 192 -18.91 -9.81 13.27
C SER A 192 -18.52 -9.33 11.86
N PRO A 193 -18.68 -10.18 10.81
CA PRO A 193 -18.32 -9.82 9.43
C PRO A 193 -19.05 -8.57 8.91
N GLU A 194 -20.24 -8.28 9.41
CA GLU A 194 -21.01 -7.05 9.13
C GLU A 194 -20.30 -5.76 9.55
N THR A 195 -19.21 -5.83 10.33
CA THR A 195 -18.39 -4.66 10.65
C THR A 195 -17.83 -4.00 9.39
N VAL A 196 -17.55 -4.80 8.34
CA VAL A 196 -17.05 -4.32 7.04
C VAL A 196 -18.06 -3.42 6.32
N SER A 197 -19.37 -3.65 6.51
CA SER A 197 -20.44 -2.81 5.93
C SER A 197 -20.94 -1.71 6.87
N ASN A 198 -20.60 -1.76 8.16
CA ASN A 198 -21.03 -0.75 9.15
C ASN A 198 -19.95 0.29 9.47
N ASN A 199 -18.67 0.01 9.21
CA ASN A 199 -17.56 0.92 9.48
C ASN A 199 -16.75 1.16 8.20
N VAL A 200 -16.88 2.35 7.61
CA VAL A 200 -16.22 2.71 6.35
C VAL A 200 -14.69 2.60 6.39
N VAL A 201 -14.05 2.91 7.53
CA VAL A 201 -12.59 2.79 7.65
C VAL A 201 -12.19 1.32 7.66
N VAL A 202 -12.92 0.46 8.37
CA VAL A 202 -12.70 -1.00 8.31
C VAL A 202 -12.96 -1.53 6.90
N SER A 203 -13.99 -1.02 6.21
CA SER A 203 -14.32 -1.36 4.83
C SER A 203 -13.15 -1.09 3.87
N PHE A 204 -12.54 0.10 3.94
CA PHE A 204 -11.34 0.39 3.14
C PHE A 204 -10.14 -0.42 3.59
N LYS A 205 -9.98 -0.67 4.90
CA LYS A 205 -8.89 -1.50 5.41
C LYS A 205 -8.97 -2.94 4.91
N THR A 206 -10.15 -3.55 4.76
CA THR A 206 -10.26 -4.91 4.21
C THR A 206 -9.94 -4.95 2.72
N ALA A 207 -10.33 -3.92 1.95
CA ALA A 207 -9.93 -3.81 0.55
C ALA A 207 -8.41 -3.65 0.40
N LEU A 208 -7.79 -2.76 1.18
CA LEU A 208 -6.34 -2.57 1.19
C LEU A 208 -5.61 -3.81 1.69
N TRP A 209 -6.15 -4.50 2.70
CA TRP A 209 -5.63 -5.79 3.17
C TRP A 209 -5.55 -6.79 2.01
N PHE A 210 -6.66 -6.98 1.30
CA PHE A 210 -6.73 -7.91 0.18
C PHE A 210 -5.72 -7.53 -0.90
N TRP A 211 -5.68 -6.24 -1.25
CA TRP A 211 -4.77 -5.70 -2.24
C TRP A 211 -3.31 -5.97 -1.88
N MET A 212 -2.87 -5.58 -0.68
CA MET A 212 -1.48 -5.71 -0.26
C MET A 212 -1.03 -7.17 -0.13
N ASN A 213 -1.94 -8.09 0.21
CA ASN A 213 -1.61 -9.51 0.37
C ASN A 213 -1.70 -10.33 -0.93
N ASN A 214 -2.53 -9.92 -1.90
CA ASN A 214 -2.84 -10.75 -3.07
C ASN A 214 -2.57 -10.08 -4.42
N VAL A 215 -2.48 -8.74 -4.47
CA VAL A 215 -2.47 -7.99 -5.74
C VAL A 215 -1.22 -7.12 -5.91
N HIS A 216 -0.77 -6.44 -4.86
CA HIS A 216 0.35 -5.49 -4.91
C HIS A 216 1.61 -6.06 -5.60
N SER A 217 1.96 -7.32 -5.30
CA SER A 217 3.16 -7.97 -5.83
C SER A 217 3.13 -8.22 -7.35
N VAL A 218 1.97 -8.11 -8.00
CA VAL A 218 1.81 -8.32 -9.45
C VAL A 218 1.49 -7.05 -10.22
N VAL A 219 1.37 -5.90 -9.57
CA VAL A 219 1.07 -4.61 -10.23
C VAL A 219 2.08 -4.29 -11.34
N ASN A 220 3.36 -4.60 -11.10
CA ASN A 220 4.43 -4.39 -12.08
C ASN A 220 4.38 -5.33 -13.31
N GLN A 221 3.51 -6.34 -13.30
CA GLN A 221 3.30 -7.25 -14.44
C GLN A 221 2.24 -6.70 -15.42
N GLY A 222 1.50 -5.66 -15.01
CA GLY A 222 0.44 -5.01 -15.78
C GLY A 222 -0.95 -5.23 -15.18
N PHE A 223 -1.92 -4.41 -15.60
CA PHE A 223 -3.28 -4.41 -15.04
C PHE A 223 -4.01 -5.75 -15.27
N GLY A 224 -3.71 -6.48 -16.35
CA GLY A 224 -4.26 -7.83 -16.56
C GLY A 224 -3.88 -8.82 -15.47
N ALA A 225 -2.68 -8.67 -14.88
CA ALA A 225 -2.26 -9.50 -13.75
C ALA A 225 -3.04 -9.18 -12.47
N THR A 226 -3.44 -7.92 -12.27
CA THR A 226 -4.27 -7.53 -11.11
C THR A 226 -5.71 -8.02 -11.26
N ILE A 227 -6.26 -8.03 -12.49
CA ILE A 227 -7.55 -8.69 -12.78
C ILE A 227 -7.48 -10.17 -12.43
N ARG A 228 -6.43 -10.86 -12.89
CA ARG A 228 -6.24 -12.29 -12.60
C ARG A 228 -6.11 -12.58 -11.10
N ALA A 229 -5.43 -11.71 -10.35
CA ALA A 229 -5.26 -11.84 -8.91
C ALA A 229 -6.57 -11.63 -8.12
N ILE A 230 -7.47 -10.78 -8.62
CA ILE A 230 -8.78 -10.52 -8.00
C ILE A 230 -9.80 -11.58 -8.39
N ASN A 231 -9.94 -11.85 -9.69
CA ASN A 231 -10.91 -12.79 -10.21
C ASN A 231 -10.41 -13.44 -11.50
N SER A 232 -9.68 -14.55 -11.36
CA SER A 232 -9.13 -15.29 -12.51
C SER A 232 -10.19 -15.85 -13.46
N ILE A 233 -11.46 -15.92 -13.06
CA ILE A 233 -12.57 -16.41 -13.90
C ILE A 233 -12.83 -15.47 -15.08
N GLU A 234 -12.50 -14.18 -14.97
CA GLU A 234 -12.71 -13.21 -16.04
C GLU A 234 -11.69 -13.31 -17.18
N CYS A 235 -10.52 -13.89 -16.87
CA CYS A 235 -9.40 -14.02 -17.80
C CYS A 235 -9.54 -15.19 -18.78
N ASP A 236 -8.66 -15.25 -19.78
CA ASP A 236 -8.50 -16.32 -20.76
C ASP A 236 -9.79 -16.60 -21.56
N GLY A 237 -10.59 -15.55 -21.77
CA GLY A 237 -11.88 -15.61 -22.45
C GLY A 237 -13.07 -15.99 -21.57
N GLY A 238 -12.89 -16.11 -20.25
CA GLY A 238 -13.94 -16.53 -19.32
C GLY A 238 -15.07 -15.51 -19.17
N ASN A 239 -14.74 -14.24 -18.90
CA ASN A 239 -15.73 -13.15 -18.92
C ASN A 239 -15.11 -11.85 -19.44
N THR A 240 -15.00 -11.78 -20.77
CA THR A 240 -14.39 -10.64 -21.46
C THR A 240 -15.15 -9.33 -21.27
N GLY A 241 -16.45 -9.36 -20.96
CA GLY A 241 -17.24 -8.17 -20.69
C GLY A 241 -16.76 -7.45 -19.42
N GLU A 242 -16.72 -8.19 -18.31
CA GLU A 242 -16.29 -7.65 -17.01
C GLU A 242 -14.80 -7.25 -17.03
N MET A 243 -13.95 -8.08 -17.65
CA MET A 243 -12.53 -7.76 -17.83
C MET A 243 -12.35 -6.44 -18.57
N ASN A 244 -13.06 -6.24 -19.69
CA ASN A 244 -12.98 -5.00 -20.46
C ASN A 244 -13.53 -3.78 -19.68
N ASP A 245 -14.57 -3.96 -18.86
CA ASP A 245 -15.09 -2.89 -18.00
C ASP A 245 -13.99 -2.40 -17.02
N ARG A 246 -13.33 -3.32 -16.31
CA ARG A 246 -12.18 -2.99 -15.44
C ARG A 246 -11.09 -2.23 -16.19
N VAL A 247 -10.72 -2.71 -17.38
CA VAL A 247 -9.68 -2.09 -18.22
C VAL A 247 -10.07 -0.67 -18.63
N ASN A 248 -11.33 -0.45 -19.00
CA ASN A 248 -11.82 0.86 -19.42
C ASN A 248 -11.83 1.85 -18.25
N ILE A 249 -12.23 1.41 -17.06
CA ILE A 249 -12.17 2.23 -15.84
C ILE A 249 -10.70 2.57 -15.49
N TYR A 250 -9.80 1.58 -15.53
CA TYR A 250 -8.38 1.78 -15.27
C TYR A 250 -7.73 2.80 -16.21
N LYS A 251 -8.00 2.71 -17.51
CA LYS A 251 -7.52 3.68 -18.50
C LYS A 251 -8.05 5.09 -18.21
N ASN A 252 -9.31 5.21 -17.83
CA ASN A 252 -9.90 6.50 -17.42
C ASN A 252 -9.16 7.08 -16.21
N TYR A 253 -8.93 6.30 -15.16
CA TYR A 253 -8.25 6.79 -13.95
C TYR A 253 -6.78 7.12 -14.19
N CYS A 254 -6.06 6.33 -15.00
CA CYS A 254 -4.71 6.67 -15.44
C CYS A 254 -4.68 8.02 -16.18
N ASN A 255 -5.65 8.28 -17.07
CA ASN A 255 -5.77 9.56 -17.76
C ASN A 255 -6.02 10.71 -16.78
N GLN A 256 -6.89 10.54 -15.78
CA GLN A 256 -7.13 11.56 -14.74
C GLN A 256 -5.88 11.85 -13.89
N PHE A 257 -5.01 10.85 -13.68
CA PHE A 257 -3.75 11.02 -12.97
C PHE A 257 -2.58 11.49 -13.84
N GLY A 258 -2.81 11.64 -15.15
CA GLY A 258 -1.79 12.03 -16.12
C GLY A 258 -0.66 11.01 -16.20
N VAL A 259 -0.98 9.71 -16.15
CA VAL A 259 0.00 8.62 -16.25
C VAL A 259 -0.38 7.67 -17.39
N SER A 260 0.62 7.10 -18.06
CA SER A 260 0.38 6.02 -19.02
C SER A 260 -0.11 4.77 -18.28
N PRO A 261 -1.17 4.08 -18.77
CA PRO A 261 -1.66 2.85 -18.15
C PRO A 261 -0.65 1.70 -18.20
N GLY A 262 0.37 1.80 -19.05
CA GLY A 262 1.35 0.74 -19.29
C GLY A 262 0.82 -0.33 -20.26
N ASP A 263 1.54 -1.44 -20.32
CA ASP A 263 1.24 -2.59 -21.17
C ASP A 263 0.49 -3.69 -20.39
N ASN A 264 0.17 -4.80 -21.07
CA ASN A 264 -0.47 -5.99 -20.47
C ASN A 264 -1.75 -5.67 -19.69
N LEU A 265 -2.64 -4.86 -20.30
CA LEU A 265 -3.84 -4.37 -19.63
C LEU A 265 -4.92 -5.44 -19.49
N THR A 266 -4.94 -6.42 -20.38
CA THR A 266 -5.94 -7.48 -20.42
C THR A 266 -5.36 -8.78 -19.90
N CYS A 267 -6.26 -9.62 -19.40
CA CYS A 267 -6.12 -11.06 -19.36
C CYS A 267 -7.34 -11.65 -20.08
#